data_AF-A0A1Y1YSK4-F1
#
_entry.id   AF-A0A1Y1YSK4-F1
#
_cell.length_a   1.000
_cell.length_b   1.000
_cell.length_c   1.000
_cell.angle_alpha   90.00
_cell.angle_beta   90.00
_cell.angle_gamma   90.00
#
_symmetry.space_group_name_H-M   'P 1'
#
loop_
_entity.id
_entity.type
_entity.pdbx_description
1 polymer ?
#
loop_
_entity_poly.entity_id
_entity_poly.type
_entity_poly.pdbx_seq_one_letter_code
_entity_poly.pdbx_strand_id
1 'polypeptide(L)'
;MSPQLIESNNIEKNLKICCEVRCRIPTKDKGEFYVHLYTNNLNNKKHLAIVAGSYIYSKSLNEIRENDTDEKRMMRGATIKPNVSLPLKSFDKKDLLNVKEINENLNESINSPDKEHKIPLVRIHSECFTSETIFSCRCDCAEQLERSMKQIQEYGNGVVVYLRQEGRNIGLLNKMMAYNLQDHGYDTVEANIKLNQPVDGRNYTIAAKILEDLQIDTVRLLTNNPDKIKQLTSLGINVVERIPMIPSIWENVDKHSGNFTHYISSESNSNCSNELEDDMNNLLNESEIETEHGKLTELEKYLETKVKSMNHDIPLPEYLIRANNNCN
;
A
#
# COMPACT_ATOMS: atom_id res chain seq x y z
N MET A 1 -16.00 -18.56 24.60
CA MET A 1 -15.30 -18.39 23.31
C MET A 1 -15.11 -19.77 22.70
N SER A 2 -15.31 -19.94 21.38
CA SER A 2 -15.11 -21.23 20.72
C SER A 2 -13.62 -21.63 20.75
N PRO A 3 -13.28 -22.93 20.77
CA PRO A 3 -11.89 -23.41 20.81
C PRO A 3 -11.03 -22.85 19.67
N GLN A 4 -11.61 -22.73 18.47
CA GLN A 4 -10.94 -22.18 17.28
C GLN A 4 -10.56 -20.70 17.41
N LEU A 5 -11.36 -19.89 18.12
CA LEU A 5 -11.09 -18.48 18.40
C LEU A 5 -9.98 -18.29 19.46
N ILE A 6 -9.83 -19.25 20.37
CA ILE A 6 -8.77 -19.22 21.40
C ILE A 6 -7.43 -19.60 20.77
N GLU A 7 -7.44 -20.61 19.89
CA GLU A 7 -6.24 -21.08 19.20
C GLU A 7 -5.70 -20.05 18.20
N SER A 8 -6.56 -19.41 17.41
CA SER A 8 -6.19 -18.30 16.52
C SER A 8 -5.62 -17.10 17.28
N ASN A 9 -6.22 -16.69 18.40
CA ASN A 9 -5.69 -15.62 19.25
C ASN A 9 -4.32 -15.95 19.88
N ASN A 10 -4.06 -17.22 20.21
CA ASN A 10 -2.76 -17.64 20.76
C ASN A 10 -1.67 -17.72 19.67
N ILE A 11 -2.04 -18.11 18.45
CA ILE A 11 -1.15 -18.12 17.28
C ILE A 11 -0.73 -16.68 16.95
N GLU A 12 -1.66 -15.73 16.97
CA GLU A 12 -1.36 -14.31 16.72
C GLU A 12 -0.47 -13.68 17.80
N LYS A 13 -0.63 -14.08 19.07
CA LYS A 13 0.26 -13.63 20.16
C LYS A 13 1.70 -14.09 20.00
N ASN A 14 1.93 -15.23 19.35
CA ASN A 14 3.25 -15.81 19.10
C ASN A 14 3.79 -15.51 17.69
N LEU A 15 3.14 -14.60 16.95
CA LEU A 15 3.62 -14.17 15.64
C LEU A 15 4.98 -13.48 15.77
N LYS A 16 5.97 -14.05 15.07
CA LYS A 16 7.29 -13.48 14.87
C LYS A 16 7.47 -13.11 13.41
N ILE A 17 8.05 -11.96 13.17
CA ILE A 17 8.46 -11.53 11.84
C ILE A 17 9.97 -11.30 11.79
N CYS A 18 10.55 -11.42 10.61
CA CYS A 18 11.97 -11.18 10.39
C CYS A 18 12.15 -10.45 9.06
N CYS A 19 12.91 -9.36 9.05
CA CYS A 19 13.35 -8.71 7.83
C CYS A 19 14.55 -9.48 7.26
N GLU A 20 14.38 -10.14 6.12
CA GLU A 20 15.42 -10.96 5.51
C GLU A 20 16.42 -10.16 4.70
N VAL A 21 15.96 -9.15 3.96
CA VAL A 21 16.80 -8.36 3.08
C VAL A 21 16.23 -6.96 2.89
N ARG A 22 17.13 -5.99 2.70
CA ARG A 22 16.83 -4.63 2.25
C ARG A 22 17.59 -4.33 0.96
N CYS A 23 16.91 -3.75 -0.02
CA CYS A 23 17.53 -3.28 -1.26
C CYS A 23 17.01 -1.89 -1.65
N ARG A 24 17.86 -1.08 -2.28
CA ARG A 24 17.47 0.21 -2.88
C ARG A 24 16.84 -0.06 -4.24
N ILE A 25 15.63 0.43 -4.45
CA ILE A 25 14.86 0.29 -5.69
C ILE A 25 14.58 1.69 -6.24
N PRO A 26 15.23 2.11 -7.34
CA PRO A 26 14.87 3.32 -8.05
C PRO A 26 13.55 3.12 -8.79
N THR A 27 12.68 4.12 -8.77
CA THR A 27 11.41 4.10 -9.51
C THR A 27 11.39 5.20 -10.56
N LYS A 28 10.69 4.97 -11.68
CA LYS A 28 10.71 5.85 -12.85
C LYS A 28 10.28 7.30 -12.52
N ASP A 29 9.28 7.47 -11.63
CA ASP A 29 8.67 8.78 -11.34
C ASP A 29 8.30 9.02 -9.87
N LYS A 30 8.65 8.08 -8.95
CA LYS A 30 8.32 8.20 -7.52
C LYS A 30 9.56 8.28 -6.63
N GLY A 31 10.72 8.57 -7.21
CA GLY A 31 11.98 8.63 -6.49
C GLY A 31 12.52 7.26 -6.09
N GLU A 32 13.25 7.23 -4.98
CA GLU A 32 13.98 6.04 -4.53
C GLU A 32 13.41 5.51 -3.23
N PHE A 33 13.21 4.19 -3.19
CA PHE A 33 12.73 3.49 -2.00
C PHE A 33 13.73 2.45 -1.55
N TYR A 34 13.72 2.17 -0.25
CA TYR A 34 14.32 0.97 0.29
C TYR A 34 13.23 -0.07 0.52
N VAL A 35 13.33 -1.20 -0.18
CA VAL A 35 12.37 -2.30 -0.06
C VAL A 35 12.93 -3.32 0.90
N HIS A 36 12.17 -3.59 1.97
CA HIS A 36 12.46 -4.58 3.00
C HIS A 36 11.57 -5.80 2.78
N LEU A 37 12.15 -7.00 2.73
CA LEU A 37 11.43 -8.26 2.58
C LEU A 37 11.26 -8.93 3.94
N TYR A 38 10.01 -9.19 4.33
CA TYR A 38 9.64 -9.78 5.60
C TYR A 38 9.12 -11.21 5.46
N THR A 39 9.59 -12.10 6.33
CA THR A 39 9.06 -13.45 6.55
C THR A 39 8.36 -13.51 7.90
N ASN A 40 7.56 -14.56 8.12
CA ASN A 40 6.86 -14.78 9.38
C ASN A 40 6.80 -16.29 9.71
N ASN A 41 6.49 -16.62 10.96
CA ASN A 41 6.36 -18.01 11.43
C ASN A 41 4.95 -18.60 11.30
N LEU A 42 3.97 -17.87 10.74
CA LEU A 42 2.60 -18.35 10.56
C LEU A 42 2.38 -18.99 9.19
N ASN A 43 3.06 -18.46 8.17
CA ASN A 43 2.91 -18.89 6.79
C ASN A 43 4.19 -18.63 5.99
N ASN A 44 4.27 -19.24 4.81
CA ASN A 44 5.41 -19.07 3.90
C ASN A 44 5.30 -17.81 3.02
N LYS A 45 4.39 -16.89 3.32
CA LYS A 45 4.21 -15.66 2.53
C LYS A 45 5.29 -14.65 2.91
N LYS A 46 5.74 -13.92 1.91
CA LYS A 46 6.74 -12.86 2.05
C LYS A 46 6.08 -11.50 1.91
N HIS A 47 6.14 -10.66 2.93
CA HIS A 47 5.56 -9.32 2.91
C HIS A 47 6.63 -8.28 2.58
N LEU A 48 6.25 -7.09 2.15
CA LEU A 48 7.22 -6.03 1.87
C LEU A 48 6.93 -4.79 2.72
N ALA A 49 7.97 -4.05 3.07
CA ALA A 49 7.86 -2.66 3.48
C ALA A 49 8.68 -1.81 2.50
N ILE A 50 8.01 -0.88 1.84
CA ILE A 50 8.61 0.05 0.86
C ILE A 50 8.79 1.37 1.59
N VAL A 51 10.04 1.70 1.93
CA VAL A 51 10.40 2.79 2.83
C VAL A 51 10.98 3.96 2.05
N ALA A 52 10.47 5.16 2.29
CA ALA A 52 11.07 6.41 1.85
C ALA A 52 11.64 7.18 3.04
N GLY A 53 12.77 7.84 2.83
CA GLY A 53 13.49 8.59 3.87
C GLY A 53 14.65 7.81 4.48
N SER A 54 15.40 8.48 5.35
CA SER A 54 16.66 7.95 5.90
C SER A 54 16.55 7.46 7.34
N TYR A 55 15.43 7.70 8.03
CA TYR A 55 15.31 7.54 9.48
C TYR A 55 14.56 6.28 9.92
N ILE A 56 14.10 5.45 8.98
CA ILE A 56 13.35 4.22 9.25
C ILE A 56 14.28 3.02 9.07
N TYR A 57 14.43 2.21 10.12
CA TYR A 57 15.33 1.06 10.12
C TYR A 57 14.68 -0.15 10.76
N SER A 58 14.90 -1.32 10.14
CA SER A 58 14.49 -2.60 10.70
C SER A 58 15.45 -3.06 11.80
N LYS A 59 14.88 -3.45 12.95
CA LYS A 59 15.59 -4.04 14.07
C LYS A 59 16.12 -5.44 13.69
N SER A 60 15.25 -6.35 13.27
CA SER A 60 15.63 -7.73 12.90
C SER A 60 16.58 -7.82 11.71
N LEU A 61 16.57 -6.82 10.81
CA LEU A 61 17.57 -6.73 9.75
C LEU A 61 18.96 -6.48 10.32
N ASN A 62 19.10 -5.64 11.35
CA ASN A 62 20.40 -5.24 11.87
C ASN A 62 20.94 -6.17 12.97
N GLU A 63 20.08 -7.00 13.55
CA GLU A 63 20.47 -8.04 14.52
C GLU A 63 21.57 -8.96 13.97
N ILE A 64 22.50 -9.35 14.85
CA ILE A 64 23.60 -10.26 14.52
C ILE A 64 23.02 -11.67 14.43
N ARG A 65 23.29 -12.35 13.30
CA ARG A 65 22.85 -13.74 13.05
C ARG A 65 23.99 -14.73 13.31
N GLU A 66 23.67 -16.02 13.32
CA GLU A 66 24.69 -17.07 13.39
C GLU A 66 25.59 -17.01 12.14
N ASN A 67 26.92 -17.06 12.34
CA ASN A 67 27.92 -16.99 11.26
C ASN A 67 27.80 -15.72 10.39
N ASP A 68 27.38 -14.59 10.96
CA ASP A 68 27.17 -13.31 10.28
C ASP A 68 28.52 -12.59 10.04
N THR A 69 29.04 -12.72 8.81
CA THR A 69 30.23 -12.00 8.34
C THR A 69 29.85 -10.64 7.76
N ASP A 70 30.80 -9.72 7.65
CA ASP A 70 30.59 -8.41 7.02
C ASP A 70 29.99 -8.54 5.61
N GLU A 71 30.45 -9.53 4.83
CA GLU A 71 29.93 -9.85 3.51
C GLU A 71 28.46 -10.30 3.56
N LYS A 72 28.09 -11.18 4.49
CA LYS A 72 26.68 -11.62 4.64
C LYS A 72 25.77 -10.50 5.09
N ARG A 73 26.26 -9.61 5.97
CA ARG A 73 25.54 -8.40 6.38
C ARG A 73 25.33 -7.46 5.20
N MET A 74 26.35 -7.26 4.37
CA MET A 74 26.27 -6.48 3.15
C MET A 74 25.28 -7.08 2.15
N MET A 75 25.32 -8.40 1.90
CA MET A 75 24.41 -9.10 0.99
C MET A 75 22.94 -8.95 1.37
N ARG A 76 22.62 -8.93 2.68
CA ARG A 76 21.25 -8.72 3.16
C ARG A 76 20.87 -7.24 3.33
N GLY A 77 21.80 -6.30 3.12
CA GLY A 77 21.54 -4.87 3.29
C GLY A 77 21.47 -4.40 4.74
N ALA A 78 22.06 -5.14 5.68
CA ALA A 78 22.21 -4.77 7.08
C ALA A 78 23.44 -3.87 7.30
N THR A 79 23.45 -3.09 8.38
CA THR A 79 24.59 -2.23 8.73
C THR A 79 25.83 -3.07 9.06
N ILE A 80 26.97 -2.81 8.40
CA ILE A 80 28.21 -3.59 8.57
C ILE A 80 28.79 -3.47 9.99
N LYS A 81 28.67 -2.30 10.63
CA LYS A 81 29.10 -2.08 12.02
C LYS A 81 27.89 -1.95 12.96
N PRO A 82 27.31 -3.04 13.48
CA PRO A 82 26.11 -3.00 14.33
C PRO A 82 26.29 -2.19 15.62
N ASN A 83 27.53 -2.04 16.10
CA ASN A 83 27.86 -1.37 17.36
C ASN A 83 28.33 0.08 17.20
N VAL A 84 28.42 0.60 15.97
CA VAL A 84 28.49 2.06 15.80
C VAL A 84 27.04 2.52 15.89
N SER A 85 26.73 3.30 16.94
CA SER A 85 25.47 4.04 16.95
C SER A 85 25.40 4.80 15.63
N LEU A 86 24.48 4.39 14.75
CA LEU A 86 24.00 5.28 13.70
C LEU A 86 23.67 6.60 14.42
N PRO A 87 23.99 7.77 13.85
CA PRO A 87 23.88 9.04 14.54
C PRO A 87 22.40 9.39 14.69
N LEU A 88 21.69 8.70 15.60
CA LEU A 88 20.26 8.80 15.89
C LEU A 88 19.98 8.13 17.24
N LYS A 89 20.69 8.60 18.27
CA LYS A 89 20.04 8.90 19.54
C LYS A 89 19.91 10.40 19.57
N SER A 90 18.76 10.91 20.02
CA SER A 90 18.61 12.28 20.50
C SER A 90 19.89 12.70 21.22
N PHE A 91 20.60 13.71 20.69
CA PHE A 91 21.87 14.17 21.25
C PHE A 91 21.73 14.39 22.76
N ASP A 92 22.49 13.63 23.54
CA ASP A 92 22.56 13.84 24.99
C ASP A 92 23.37 15.13 25.25
N LYS A 93 22.81 16.04 26.04
CA LYS A 93 23.40 17.35 26.39
C LYS A 93 24.81 17.29 27.02
N LYS A 94 25.30 16.10 27.39
CA LYS A 94 26.61 15.90 28.02
C LYS A 94 27.78 15.82 27.04
N ASP A 95 27.52 15.52 25.76
CA ASP A 95 28.59 15.40 24.75
C ASP A 95 29.09 16.76 24.21
N LEU A 96 28.49 17.87 24.64
CA LEU A 96 28.91 19.24 24.29
C LEU A 96 30.23 19.70 24.92
N LEU A 97 30.78 18.97 25.89
CA LEU A 97 31.93 19.46 26.68
C LEU A 97 33.31 19.02 26.17
N ASN A 98 33.39 18.04 25.25
CA ASN A 98 34.67 17.54 24.74
C ASN A 98 35.03 17.98 23.30
N VAL A 99 34.28 18.91 22.71
CA VAL A 99 34.53 19.39 21.33
C VAL A 99 35.29 20.73 21.31
N LYS A 100 35.91 21.15 22.41
CA LYS A 100 36.74 22.36 22.42
C LYS A 100 38.15 22.16 21.84
N GLU A 101 38.61 20.93 21.64
CA GLU A 101 39.98 20.65 21.15
C GLU A 101 40.09 20.29 19.66
N ILE A 102 38.99 20.23 18.90
CA ILE A 102 39.01 19.87 17.47
C ILE A 102 38.70 21.08 16.55
N ASN A 103 38.40 22.24 17.15
CA ASN A 103 38.09 23.46 16.41
C ASN A 103 39.35 24.13 15.87
N GLU A 104 39.76 23.77 14.65
CA GLU A 104 40.41 24.73 13.76
C GLU A 104 40.22 24.47 12.25
N ASN A 105 39.65 23.34 11.79
CA ASN A 105 39.63 23.01 10.35
C ASN A 105 38.29 22.55 9.71
N LEU A 106 37.12 22.85 10.31
CA LEU A 106 35.81 22.49 9.71
C LEU A 106 34.79 23.64 9.71
N ASN A 107 35.27 24.86 9.47
CA ASN A 107 34.41 26.02 9.23
C ASN A 107 33.84 26.00 7.81
N GLU A 108 32.84 25.17 7.57
CA GLU A 108 31.76 25.35 6.56
C GLU A 108 30.95 24.05 6.47
N SER A 109 29.87 23.92 7.26
CA SER A 109 28.67 23.09 7.00
C SER A 109 27.89 22.62 8.24
N ILE A 110 28.21 23.08 9.46
CA ILE A 110 27.43 22.72 10.66
C ILE A 110 26.74 23.95 11.23
N ASN A 111 25.75 24.45 10.49
CA ASN A 111 24.72 25.36 11.01
C ASN A 111 23.36 24.97 10.43
N SER A 112 22.70 23.99 11.03
CA SER A 112 21.23 24.01 11.15
C SER A 112 20.81 23.20 12.39
N PRO A 113 20.30 23.86 13.45
CA PRO A 113 19.63 23.20 14.56
C PRO A 113 18.19 22.82 14.14
N ASP A 114 17.64 21.76 14.73
CA ASP A 114 16.23 21.34 14.67
C ASP A 114 15.66 20.82 13.33
N LYS A 115 15.80 19.51 13.06
CA LYS A 115 14.81 18.77 12.26
C LYS A 115 13.98 17.87 13.17
N GLU A 116 12.88 18.42 13.66
CA GLU A 116 11.77 17.68 14.26
C GLU A 116 11.45 16.45 13.39
N HIS A 117 11.56 15.24 13.95
CA HIS A 117 11.30 14.02 13.19
C HIS A 117 9.80 13.92 12.92
N LYS A 118 9.41 14.26 11.69
CA LYS A 118 8.03 14.18 11.22
C LYS A 118 7.47 12.77 11.41
N ILE A 119 6.29 12.67 12.02
CA ILE A 119 5.55 11.40 12.17
C ILE A 119 5.38 10.76 10.78
N PRO A 120 5.80 9.50 10.58
CA PRO A 120 5.85 8.90 9.25
C PRO A 120 4.47 8.76 8.62
N LEU A 121 4.42 8.95 7.30
CA LEU A 121 3.25 8.66 6.50
C LEU A 121 3.21 7.16 6.19
N VAL A 122 2.13 6.48 6.58
CA VAL A 122 2.03 5.02 6.49
C VAL A 122 0.86 4.61 5.62
N ARG A 123 1.08 3.64 4.75
CA ARG A 123 0.05 2.96 3.97
C ARG A 123 0.12 1.46 4.20
N ILE A 124 -0.96 0.85 4.70
CA ILE A 124 -1.09 -0.62 4.68
C ILE A 124 -1.83 -1.01 3.40
N HIS A 125 -1.11 -1.62 2.47
CA HIS A 125 -1.61 -2.04 1.16
C HIS A 125 -1.80 -3.55 1.11
N SER A 126 -2.96 -4.00 0.63
CA SER A 126 -3.23 -5.43 0.39
C SER A 126 -2.97 -5.72 -1.08
N GLU A 127 -2.15 -6.73 -1.37
CA GLU A 127 -1.83 -7.21 -2.72
C GLU A 127 -3.08 -7.34 -3.60
N CYS A 128 -2.99 -6.81 -4.82
CA CYS A 128 -4.01 -6.93 -5.84
C CYS A 128 -3.35 -7.12 -7.21
N PHE A 129 -3.02 -8.36 -7.52
CA PHE A 129 -2.35 -8.80 -8.75
C PHE A 129 -3.02 -8.26 -10.01
N THR A 130 -4.36 -8.30 -10.08
CA THR A 130 -5.11 -7.90 -11.27
C THR A 130 -4.96 -6.42 -11.61
N SER A 131 -5.03 -5.53 -10.63
CA SER A 131 -4.88 -4.10 -10.93
C SER A 131 -3.41 -3.72 -11.06
N GLU A 132 -2.55 -4.26 -10.19
CA GLU A 132 -1.17 -3.79 -10.04
C GLU A 132 -0.24 -4.33 -11.12
N THR A 133 -0.48 -5.56 -11.59
CA THR A 133 0.40 -6.23 -12.56
C THR A 133 -0.16 -6.20 -13.98
N ILE A 134 -1.48 -6.36 -14.13
CA ILE A 134 -2.14 -6.43 -15.45
C ILE A 134 -3.09 -5.25 -15.71
N PHE A 135 -3.00 -4.18 -14.92
CA PHE A 135 -3.68 -2.90 -15.15
C PHE A 135 -5.21 -2.99 -15.24
N SER A 136 -5.82 -3.93 -14.51
CA SER A 136 -7.28 -4.07 -14.47
C SER A 136 -7.96 -2.80 -13.97
N CYS A 137 -8.99 -2.37 -14.72
CA CYS A 137 -9.85 -1.24 -14.37
C CYS A 137 -11.04 -1.63 -13.47
N ARG A 138 -11.13 -2.88 -12.97
CA ARG A 138 -12.23 -3.30 -12.09
C ARG A 138 -12.11 -2.75 -10.66
N CYS A 139 -10.92 -2.30 -10.25
CA CYS A 139 -10.69 -1.70 -8.94
C CYS A 139 -9.58 -0.65 -8.98
N ASP A 140 -9.53 0.18 -7.95
CA ASP A 140 -8.60 1.29 -7.79
C ASP A 140 -7.30 0.92 -7.05
N CYS A 141 -7.02 -0.37 -6.83
CA CYS A 141 -5.90 -0.80 -5.98
C CYS A 141 -4.52 -0.35 -6.52
N ALA A 142 -4.31 -0.40 -7.84
CA ALA A 142 -3.06 0.08 -8.45
C ALA A 142 -2.88 1.59 -8.27
N GLU A 143 -3.94 2.36 -8.54
CA GLU A 143 -3.94 3.82 -8.32
C GLU A 143 -3.64 4.15 -6.86
N GLN A 144 -4.28 3.46 -5.90
CA GLN A 144 -4.03 3.68 -4.48
C GLN A 144 -2.58 3.37 -4.08
N LEU A 145 -1.97 2.33 -4.66
CA LEU A 145 -0.56 2.00 -4.41
C LEU A 145 0.35 3.11 -4.96
N GLU A 146 0.17 3.48 -6.21
CA GLU A 146 0.94 4.53 -6.87
C GLU A 146 0.84 5.88 -6.15
N ARG A 147 -0.37 6.34 -5.84
CA ARG A 147 -0.61 7.58 -5.10
C ARG A 147 0.05 7.55 -3.73
N SER A 148 -0.03 6.42 -3.02
CA SER A 148 0.58 6.29 -1.70
C SER A 148 2.10 6.39 -1.75
N MET A 149 2.73 5.75 -2.74
CA MET A 149 4.18 5.83 -2.94
C MET A 149 4.59 7.26 -3.27
N LYS A 150 3.87 7.94 -4.18
CA LYS A 150 4.14 9.32 -4.56
C LYS A 150 4.05 10.27 -3.35
N GLN A 151 2.94 10.21 -2.59
CA GLN A 151 2.75 11.05 -1.40
C GLN A 151 3.81 10.79 -0.33
N ILE A 152 4.19 9.53 -0.10
CA ILE A 152 5.23 9.16 0.86
C ILE A 152 6.59 9.70 0.42
N GLN A 153 6.92 9.63 -0.87
CA GLN A 153 8.17 10.18 -1.38
C GLN A 153 8.21 11.71 -1.24
N GLU A 154 7.14 12.41 -1.62
CA GLU A 154 7.03 13.87 -1.52
C GLU A 154 7.12 14.32 -0.05
N TYR A 155 6.54 13.55 0.87
CA TYR A 155 6.63 13.79 2.30
C TYR A 155 8.05 13.54 2.85
N GLY A 156 8.80 12.63 2.23
CA GLY A 156 10.21 12.32 2.53
C GLY A 156 10.43 11.40 3.74
N ASN A 157 9.37 10.94 4.42
CA ASN A 157 9.45 10.00 5.54
C ASN A 157 8.20 9.13 5.64
N GLY A 158 8.27 7.86 5.22
CA GLY A 158 7.10 7.01 5.30
C GLY A 158 7.32 5.59 4.80
N VAL A 159 6.27 4.77 4.93
CA VAL A 159 6.30 3.36 4.57
C VAL A 159 5.00 2.89 3.95
N VAL A 160 5.11 2.17 2.84
CA VAL A 160 4.04 1.31 2.32
C VAL A 160 4.31 -0.12 2.80
N VAL A 161 3.48 -0.62 3.72
CA VAL A 161 3.49 -2.04 4.10
C VAL A 161 2.63 -2.80 3.11
N TYR A 162 3.26 -3.55 2.21
CA TYR A 162 2.61 -4.35 1.19
C TYR A 162 2.40 -5.78 1.69
N LEU A 163 1.15 -6.12 1.99
CA LEU A 163 0.76 -7.40 2.53
C LEU A 163 0.28 -8.35 1.43
N ARG A 164 0.87 -9.55 1.36
CA ARG A 164 0.46 -10.62 0.43
C ARG A 164 -0.84 -11.32 0.87
N GLN A 165 -1.93 -10.59 0.77
CA GLN A 165 -3.28 -11.03 1.16
C GLN A 165 -4.30 -10.73 0.05
N GLU A 166 -4.01 -11.29 -1.13
CA GLU A 166 -4.85 -11.18 -2.32
C GLU A 166 -6.34 -11.49 -2.06
N GLY A 167 -7.22 -10.74 -2.71
CA GLY A 167 -8.66 -10.95 -2.65
C GLY A 167 -9.27 -10.75 -1.25
N ARG A 168 -8.70 -9.88 -0.41
CA ARG A 168 -9.09 -9.78 1.02
C ARG A 168 -8.85 -11.08 1.79
N ASN A 169 -7.71 -11.70 1.48
CA ASN A 169 -7.24 -12.94 2.08
C ASN A 169 -8.02 -14.22 1.67
N ILE A 170 -8.90 -14.16 0.66
CA ILE A 170 -9.52 -15.36 0.07
C ILE A 170 -8.65 -16.00 -1.02
N GLY A 171 -7.60 -15.28 -1.48
CA GLY A 171 -6.68 -15.72 -2.53
C GLY A 171 -7.14 -15.41 -3.95
N LEU A 172 -6.20 -15.51 -4.90
CA LEU A 172 -6.43 -15.15 -6.30
C LEU A 172 -7.48 -16.03 -6.97
N LEU A 173 -7.47 -17.34 -6.71
CA LEU A 173 -8.41 -18.30 -7.30
C LEU A 173 -9.87 -17.91 -6.98
N ASN A 174 -10.18 -17.74 -5.69
CA ASN A 174 -11.53 -17.39 -5.24
C ASN A 174 -11.92 -15.99 -5.68
N LYS A 175 -10.97 -15.05 -5.78
CA LYS A 175 -11.22 -13.73 -6.36
C LYS A 175 -11.67 -13.82 -7.82
N MET A 176 -11.02 -14.65 -8.64
CA MET A 176 -11.42 -14.86 -10.04
C MET A 176 -12.78 -15.55 -10.15
N MET A 177 -13.06 -16.52 -9.28
CA MET A 177 -14.40 -17.11 -9.20
C MET A 177 -15.46 -16.08 -8.83
N ALA A 178 -15.15 -15.16 -7.90
CA ALA A 178 -16.06 -14.08 -7.53
C ALA A 178 -16.28 -13.10 -8.69
N TYR A 179 -15.25 -12.80 -9.49
CA TYR A 179 -15.38 -12.02 -10.72
C TYR A 179 -16.29 -12.69 -11.74
N ASN A 180 -16.16 -14.01 -11.95
CA ASN A 180 -17.09 -14.72 -12.83
C ASN A 180 -18.53 -14.59 -12.35
N LEU A 181 -18.79 -14.70 -11.04
CA LEU A 181 -20.14 -14.49 -10.49
C LEU A 181 -20.61 -13.03 -10.69
N GLN A 182 -19.74 -12.05 -10.51
CA GLN A 182 -20.07 -10.64 -10.75
C GLN A 182 -20.43 -10.38 -12.21
N ASP A 183 -19.72 -11.01 -13.15
CA ASP A 183 -20.03 -10.93 -14.58
C ASP A 183 -21.40 -11.55 -14.91
N HIS A 184 -21.92 -12.42 -14.04
CA HIS A 184 -23.28 -12.98 -14.11
C HIS A 184 -24.30 -12.19 -13.26
N GLY A 185 -23.95 -10.98 -12.79
CA GLY A 185 -24.85 -10.05 -12.11
C GLY A 185 -24.90 -10.15 -10.59
N TYR A 186 -24.08 -10.98 -9.96
CA TYR A 186 -24.01 -11.06 -8.49
C TYR A 186 -23.23 -9.88 -7.93
N ASP A 187 -23.67 -9.30 -6.81
CA ASP A 187 -22.85 -8.29 -6.15
C ASP A 187 -21.60 -8.92 -5.47
N THR A 188 -20.69 -8.06 -4.98
CA THR A 188 -19.45 -8.55 -4.34
C THR A 188 -19.71 -9.38 -3.08
N VAL A 189 -20.75 -9.06 -2.31
CA VAL A 189 -21.10 -9.76 -1.06
C VAL A 189 -21.74 -11.10 -1.39
N GLU A 190 -22.73 -11.12 -2.29
CA GLU A 190 -23.43 -12.30 -2.78
C GLU A 190 -22.46 -13.31 -3.40
N ALA A 191 -21.52 -12.84 -4.23
CA ALA A 191 -20.50 -13.68 -4.83
C ALA A 191 -19.64 -14.40 -3.77
N ASN A 192 -19.22 -13.68 -2.72
CA ASN A 192 -18.44 -14.29 -1.63
C ASN A 192 -19.26 -15.29 -0.81
N ILE A 193 -20.52 -14.97 -0.49
CA ILE A 193 -21.43 -15.88 0.21
C ILE A 193 -21.61 -17.17 -0.60
N LYS A 194 -21.80 -17.06 -1.92
CA LYS A 194 -21.97 -18.21 -2.82
C LYS A 194 -20.72 -19.10 -2.89
N LEU A 195 -19.54 -18.51 -2.69
CA LEU A 195 -18.26 -19.22 -2.61
C LEU A 195 -17.90 -19.70 -1.19
N ASN A 196 -18.81 -19.53 -0.22
CA ASN A 196 -18.57 -19.79 1.21
C ASN A 196 -17.32 -19.07 1.74
N GLN A 197 -17.08 -17.84 1.28
CA GLN A 197 -15.96 -17.00 1.68
C GLN A 197 -16.43 -15.83 2.56
N PRO A 198 -15.59 -15.33 3.48
CA PRO A 198 -15.88 -14.11 4.22
C PRO A 198 -15.85 -12.88 3.29
N VAL A 199 -16.67 -11.87 3.59
CA VAL A 199 -16.68 -10.58 2.86
C VAL A 199 -15.35 -9.84 3.00
N ASP A 200 -14.69 -9.99 4.15
CA ASP A 200 -13.35 -9.50 4.43
C ASP A 200 -12.64 -10.44 5.41
N GLY A 201 -11.65 -11.19 4.93
CA GLY A 201 -10.83 -12.10 5.75
C GLY A 201 -9.47 -11.52 6.14
N ARG A 202 -9.27 -10.20 5.98
CA ARG A 202 -7.98 -9.55 6.23
C ARG A 202 -7.69 -9.44 7.73
N ASN A 203 -6.42 -9.61 8.04
CA ASN A 203 -5.87 -9.43 9.38
C ASN A 203 -4.61 -8.53 9.26
N TYR A 204 -4.50 -7.52 10.12
CA TYR A 204 -3.41 -6.54 10.07
C TYR A 204 -2.33 -6.75 11.15
N THR A 205 -2.36 -7.85 11.90
CA THR A 205 -1.35 -8.21 12.91
C THR A 205 0.06 -8.28 12.30
N ILE A 206 0.21 -8.84 11.09
CA ILE A 206 1.50 -8.84 10.36
C ILE A 206 1.97 -7.41 10.05
N ALA A 207 1.06 -6.51 9.64
CA ALA A 207 1.42 -5.12 9.38
C ALA A 207 1.86 -4.39 10.65
N ALA A 208 1.14 -4.56 11.76
CA ALA A 208 1.53 -3.97 13.04
C ALA A 208 2.90 -4.46 13.49
N LYS A 209 3.19 -5.77 13.35
CA LYS A 209 4.52 -6.32 13.62
C LYS A 209 5.60 -5.73 12.72
N ILE A 210 5.33 -5.55 11.43
CA ILE A 210 6.29 -4.93 10.50
C ILE A 210 6.61 -3.50 10.94
N LEU A 211 5.60 -2.72 11.33
CA LEU A 211 5.82 -1.37 11.86
C LEU A 211 6.62 -1.39 13.18
N GLU A 212 6.33 -2.33 14.09
CA GLU A 212 7.10 -2.53 15.33
C GLU A 212 8.57 -2.83 15.05
N ASP A 213 8.87 -3.72 14.09
CA ASP A 213 10.25 -4.02 13.68
C ASP A 213 10.96 -2.83 13.03
N LEU A 214 10.21 -2.00 12.30
CA LEU A 214 10.69 -0.72 11.77
C LEU A 214 10.80 0.38 12.84
N GLN A 215 10.45 0.08 14.10
CA GLN A 215 10.45 1.00 15.24
C GLN A 215 9.49 2.18 15.04
N ILE A 216 8.34 1.92 14.43
CA ILE A 216 7.26 2.87 14.20
C ILE A 216 6.07 2.49 15.07
N ASP A 217 5.78 3.29 16.10
CA ASP A 217 4.60 3.14 16.95
C ASP A 217 3.50 4.17 16.63
N THR A 218 3.85 5.31 16.04
CA THR A 218 2.97 6.45 15.80
C THR A 218 2.95 6.81 14.32
N VAL A 219 1.76 6.94 13.73
CA VAL A 219 1.60 7.05 12.27
C VAL A 219 0.54 8.06 11.84
N ARG A 220 0.76 8.66 10.67
CA ARG A 220 -0.29 9.28 9.86
C ARG A 220 -0.72 8.26 8.80
N LEU A 221 -1.96 7.78 8.85
CA LEU A 221 -2.39 6.60 8.08
C LEU A 221 -3.18 6.98 6.82
N LEU A 222 -2.67 6.57 5.66
CA LEU A 222 -3.33 6.68 4.35
C LEU A 222 -4.41 5.61 4.17
N THR A 223 -5.64 5.91 4.58
CA THR A 223 -6.75 4.95 4.47
C THR A 223 -8.15 5.56 4.40
N ASN A 224 -9.03 4.85 3.71
CA ASN A 224 -10.48 5.07 3.70
C ASN A 224 -11.25 4.06 4.53
N ASN A 225 -10.59 3.01 5.03
CA ASN A 225 -11.26 1.97 5.79
C ASN A 225 -11.15 2.26 7.29
N PRO A 226 -12.23 2.68 7.97
CA PRO A 226 -12.20 2.94 9.41
C PRO A 226 -11.92 1.67 10.23
N ASP A 227 -12.28 0.49 9.74
CA ASP A 227 -11.97 -0.79 10.40
C ASP A 227 -10.46 -1.04 10.47
N LYS A 228 -9.72 -0.67 9.42
CA LYS A 228 -8.25 -0.74 9.41
C LYS A 228 -7.63 0.11 10.53
N ILE A 229 -8.19 1.30 10.79
CA ILE A 229 -7.75 2.18 11.87
C ILE A 229 -7.97 1.50 13.22
N LYS A 230 -9.19 0.97 13.44
CA LYS A 230 -9.55 0.27 14.69
C LYS A 230 -8.65 -0.93 14.95
N GLN A 231 -8.44 -1.80 13.95
CA GLN A 231 -7.57 -2.97 14.07
C GLN A 231 -6.13 -2.57 14.40
N LEU A 232 -5.53 -1.64 13.67
CA LEU A 232 -4.15 -1.20 13.94
C LEU A 232 -4.01 -0.57 15.33
N THR A 233 -4.99 0.23 15.76
CA THR A 233 -5.01 0.84 17.10
C THR A 233 -5.08 -0.24 18.19
N SER A 234 -5.93 -1.26 17.99
CA SER A 234 -6.03 -2.40 18.92
C SER A 234 -4.76 -3.24 19.01
N LEU A 235 -3.92 -3.19 17.96
CA LEU A 235 -2.63 -3.87 17.88
C LEU A 235 -1.46 -3.00 18.42
N GLY A 236 -1.76 -1.83 19.00
CA GLY A 236 -0.78 -0.96 19.66
C GLY A 236 -0.17 0.12 18.77
N ILE A 237 -0.67 0.33 17.54
CA ILE A 237 -0.22 1.42 16.67
C ILE A 237 -1.03 2.68 16.94
N ASN A 238 -0.37 3.77 17.32
CA ASN A 238 -0.98 5.08 17.56
C ASN A 238 -1.24 5.82 16.24
N VAL A 239 -2.48 5.76 15.74
CA VAL A 239 -2.89 6.50 14.52
C VAL A 239 -3.30 7.92 14.91
N VAL A 240 -2.40 8.89 14.74
CA VAL A 240 -2.63 10.29 15.13
C VAL A 240 -3.44 11.09 14.11
N GLU A 241 -3.39 10.65 12.85
CA GLU A 241 -4.09 11.32 11.76
C GLU A 241 -4.48 10.29 10.70
N ARG A 242 -5.70 10.40 10.21
CA ARG A 242 -6.17 9.67 9.03
C ARG A 242 -6.12 10.60 7.83
N ILE A 243 -5.41 10.18 6.79
CA ILE A 243 -5.37 10.89 5.50
C ILE A 243 -6.18 10.08 4.49
N PRO A 244 -7.25 10.66 3.90
CA PRO A 244 -8.09 9.97 2.94
C PRO A 244 -7.36 9.75 1.60
N MET A 245 -7.75 8.67 0.92
CA MET A 245 -7.24 8.26 -0.40
C MET A 245 -8.38 8.36 -1.41
N ILE A 246 -8.73 9.58 -1.83
CA ILE A 246 -9.85 9.80 -2.75
C ILE A 246 -9.50 9.22 -4.14
N PRO A 247 -10.38 8.40 -4.75
CA PRO A 247 -10.20 7.92 -6.12
C PRO A 247 -10.13 9.08 -7.12
N SER A 248 -9.21 9.01 -8.08
CA SER A 248 -9.04 10.04 -9.11
C SER A 248 -10.29 10.31 -9.95
N ILE A 249 -11.12 9.28 -10.19
CA ILE A 249 -12.41 9.39 -10.86
C ILE A 249 -13.41 10.28 -10.08
N TRP A 250 -13.23 10.44 -8.77
CA TRP A 250 -14.06 11.32 -7.93
C TRP A 250 -13.49 12.72 -7.74
N GLU A 251 -12.22 12.96 -8.10
CA GLU A 251 -11.60 14.29 -8.03
C GLU A 251 -11.92 15.14 -9.27
N ASN A 252 -12.34 14.52 -10.38
CA ASN A 252 -12.53 15.17 -11.69
C ASN A 252 -14.01 15.27 -12.13
N VAL A 253 -14.96 15.38 -11.20
CA VAL A 253 -16.40 15.34 -11.49
C VAL A 253 -16.84 16.39 -12.53
N ASP A 254 -16.22 17.58 -12.55
CA ASP A 254 -16.55 18.66 -13.49
C ASP A 254 -16.11 18.42 -14.94
N LYS A 255 -15.21 17.45 -15.20
CA LYS A 255 -14.72 17.12 -16.55
C LYS A 255 -15.45 15.94 -17.20
N HIS A 256 -16.29 15.21 -16.45
CA HIS A 256 -16.95 13.98 -16.90
C HIS A 256 -18.28 14.19 -17.64
N SER A 257 -18.69 15.44 -17.88
CA SER A 257 -19.87 15.79 -18.69
C SER A 257 -19.66 15.61 -20.20
N GLY A 258 -18.45 15.26 -20.65
CA GLY A 258 -18.11 15.09 -22.06
C GLY A 258 -17.13 13.94 -22.29
N ASN A 259 -17.61 12.90 -22.97
CA ASN A 259 -16.87 11.76 -23.54
C ASN A 259 -16.19 10.77 -22.58
N PHE A 260 -16.79 9.59 -22.49
CA PHE A 260 -16.32 8.38 -21.81
C PHE A 260 -15.15 7.70 -22.56
N THR A 261 -13.99 8.34 -22.62
CA THR A 261 -12.75 7.64 -23.01
C THR A 261 -11.55 8.38 -22.43
N HIS A 262 -11.08 8.03 -21.23
CA HIS A 262 -9.68 8.27 -20.84
C HIS A 262 -9.31 7.41 -19.63
N TYR A 263 -8.86 6.18 -19.90
CA TYR A 263 -7.87 5.51 -19.05
C TYR A 263 -6.66 4.99 -19.84
N ILE A 264 -6.53 5.36 -21.11
CA ILE A 264 -5.30 5.18 -21.89
C ILE A 264 -4.94 6.52 -22.50
N SER A 265 -4.16 7.30 -21.77
CA SER A 265 -3.29 8.30 -22.38
C SER A 265 -2.05 8.43 -21.51
N SER A 266 -1.20 7.40 -21.58
CA SER A 266 0.23 7.68 -21.52
C SER A 266 0.56 8.43 -22.81
N GLU A 267 0.85 9.72 -22.69
CA GLU A 267 1.63 10.44 -23.71
C GLU A 267 3.00 9.77 -23.80
N SER A 268 3.11 8.73 -24.61
CA SER A 268 4.37 8.21 -25.11
C SER A 268 4.54 8.73 -26.53
N ASN A 269 5.26 9.84 -26.64
CA ASN A 269 5.92 10.21 -27.89
C ASN A 269 6.92 9.10 -28.24
N SER A 270 6.50 8.17 -29.09
CA SER A 270 7.41 7.28 -29.82
C SER A 270 6.96 7.23 -31.26
N ASN A 271 7.73 7.90 -32.13
CA ASN A 271 7.74 7.63 -33.56
C ASN A 271 8.08 6.15 -33.76
N CYS A 272 7.10 5.34 -34.12
CA CYS A 272 7.34 4.05 -34.74
C CYS A 272 6.37 3.89 -35.90
N SER A 273 6.95 3.56 -37.04
CA SER A 273 6.42 3.59 -38.40
C SER A 273 5.18 2.73 -38.61
N ASN A 274 4.28 3.28 -39.43
CA ASN A 274 3.12 2.62 -40.04
C ASN A 274 3.53 1.33 -40.73
N GLU A 275 2.92 0.22 -40.33
CA GLU A 275 2.65 -1.00 -41.10
C GLU A 275 2.25 -2.06 -40.06
N LEU A 276 0.93 -2.19 -39.80
CA LEU A 276 0.25 -3.34 -39.15
C LEU A 276 -1.23 -3.05 -38.79
N GLU A 277 -1.87 -1.99 -39.32
CA GLU A 277 -3.25 -1.61 -38.95
C GLU A 277 -4.38 -2.34 -39.71
N ASP A 278 -4.10 -3.16 -40.72
CA ASP A 278 -5.16 -3.67 -41.61
C ASP A 278 -5.69 -5.09 -41.30
N ASP A 279 -5.08 -5.87 -40.40
CA ASP A 279 -5.47 -7.28 -40.20
C ASP A 279 -6.26 -7.59 -38.91
N MET A 280 -6.46 -6.61 -38.01
CA MET A 280 -7.21 -6.83 -36.75
C MET A 280 -8.65 -6.26 -36.75
N ASN A 281 -9.08 -5.67 -37.86
CA ASN A 281 -10.42 -5.06 -37.99
C ASN A 281 -11.49 -6.01 -38.56
N ASN A 282 -11.13 -7.26 -38.93
CA ASN A 282 -12.07 -8.21 -39.56
C ASN A 282 -12.64 -9.29 -38.61
N LEU A 283 -12.53 -9.12 -37.28
CA LEU A 283 -13.01 -10.11 -36.29
C LEU A 283 -13.90 -9.53 -35.18
N LEU A 284 -14.31 -8.27 -35.30
CA LEU A 284 -15.32 -7.67 -34.42
C LEU A 284 -16.59 -7.44 -35.25
N ASN A 285 -17.59 -8.29 -35.02
CA ASN A 285 -18.95 -8.04 -35.51
C ASN A 285 -19.41 -6.67 -34.99
N GLU A 286 -19.58 -5.71 -35.89
CA GLU A 286 -20.16 -4.37 -35.67
C GLU A 286 -21.68 -4.42 -35.42
N SER A 287 -22.14 -5.29 -34.52
CA SER A 287 -23.53 -5.30 -34.08
C SER A 287 -23.59 -5.36 -32.56
N GLU A 288 -24.14 -4.30 -31.96
CA GLU A 288 -24.33 -4.07 -30.51
C GLU A 288 -23.22 -3.29 -29.80
N ILE A 289 -22.84 -2.12 -30.33
CA ILE A 289 -22.46 -1.00 -29.47
C ILE A 289 -23.68 -0.08 -29.38
N GLU A 290 -24.69 -0.51 -28.61
CA GLU A 290 -25.63 0.44 -28.04
C GLU A 290 -24.82 1.34 -27.11
N THR A 291 -24.84 2.65 -27.40
CA THR A 291 -24.23 3.67 -26.56
C THR A 291 -25.05 3.77 -25.28
N GLU A 292 -24.70 2.97 -24.27
CA GLU A 292 -25.35 2.96 -22.95
C GLU A 292 -25.03 4.25 -22.16
N HIS A 293 -25.65 5.36 -22.54
CA HIS A 293 -25.73 6.54 -21.68
C HIS A 293 -26.52 6.19 -20.41
N GLY A 294 -25.81 6.01 -19.29
CA GLY A 294 -26.42 5.90 -17.95
C GLY A 294 -26.05 4.69 -17.11
N LYS A 295 -25.25 3.72 -17.60
CA LYS A 295 -24.76 2.61 -16.75
C LYS A 295 -23.41 2.95 -16.12
N LEU A 296 -23.29 2.67 -14.82
CA LEU A 296 -22.03 2.81 -14.07
C LEU A 296 -20.96 1.88 -14.64
N THR A 297 -19.72 2.37 -14.70
CA THR A 297 -18.56 1.52 -15.01
C THR A 297 -18.34 0.47 -13.90
N GLU A 298 -17.62 -0.60 -14.22
CA GLU A 298 -17.25 -1.63 -13.22
C GLU A 298 -16.50 -1.03 -12.03
N LEU A 299 -15.63 -0.04 -12.28
CA LEU A 299 -14.93 0.70 -11.23
C LEU A 299 -15.91 1.46 -10.33
N GLU A 300 -16.89 2.16 -10.91
CA GLU A 300 -17.86 2.94 -10.15
C GLU A 300 -18.78 2.04 -9.30
N LYS A 301 -19.26 0.92 -9.86
CA LYS A 301 -20.02 -0.09 -9.10
C LYS A 301 -19.22 -0.59 -7.90
N TYR A 302 -17.94 -0.88 -8.12
CA TYR A 302 -17.02 -1.35 -7.08
C TYR A 302 -16.80 -0.30 -5.99
N LEU A 303 -16.56 0.96 -6.37
CA LEU A 303 -16.35 2.07 -5.43
C LEU A 303 -17.62 2.40 -4.65
N GLU A 304 -18.78 2.35 -5.29
CA GLU A 304 -20.09 2.51 -4.64
C GLU A 304 -20.30 1.42 -3.58
N THR A 305 -20.03 0.16 -3.94
CA THR A 305 -20.11 -0.98 -3.02
C THR A 305 -19.18 -0.80 -1.81
N LYS A 306 -17.97 -0.23 -2.00
CA LYS A 306 -17.05 0.07 -0.89
C LYS A 306 -17.65 1.04 0.13
N VAL A 307 -18.34 2.08 -0.34
CA VAL A 307 -18.93 3.08 0.56
C VAL A 307 -20.20 2.52 1.21
N LYS A 308 -21.14 2.03 0.40
CA LYS A 308 -22.47 1.61 0.88
C LYS A 308 -22.45 0.34 1.71
N SER A 309 -21.74 -0.69 1.24
CA SER A 309 -21.83 -2.04 1.82
C SER A 309 -20.61 -2.37 2.70
N MET A 310 -19.52 -1.62 2.59
CA MET A 310 -18.25 -1.92 3.28
C MET A 310 -17.74 -0.77 4.15
N ASN A 311 -18.61 0.20 4.46
CA ASN A 311 -18.38 1.28 5.41
C ASN A 311 -17.07 2.06 5.18
N HIS A 312 -16.64 2.22 3.91
CA HIS A 312 -15.51 3.09 3.62
C HIS A 312 -15.92 4.55 3.76
N ASP A 313 -15.11 5.32 4.49
CA ASP A 313 -15.37 6.73 4.77
C ASP A 313 -14.83 7.59 3.63
N ILE A 314 -15.56 7.63 2.51
CA ILE A 314 -15.21 8.43 1.34
C ILE A 314 -16.49 9.14 0.87
N PRO A 315 -16.43 10.44 0.55
CA PRO A 315 -17.60 11.14 0.02
C PRO A 315 -18.04 10.52 -1.32
N LEU A 316 -19.33 10.18 -1.44
CA LEU A 316 -19.92 9.79 -2.71
C LEU A 316 -20.18 11.04 -3.56
N PRO A 317 -19.74 11.06 -4.83
CA PRO A 317 -20.10 12.12 -5.77
C PRO A 317 -21.62 12.23 -5.97
N GLU A 318 -22.12 13.45 -6.17
CA GLU A 318 -23.56 13.72 -6.34
C GLU A 318 -24.20 12.93 -7.49
N TYR A 319 -23.46 12.68 -8.58
CA TYR A 319 -24.00 11.97 -9.75
C TYR A 319 -24.35 10.51 -9.45
N LEU A 320 -23.59 9.83 -8.57
CA LEU A 320 -23.89 8.47 -8.10
C LEU A 320 -25.09 8.45 -7.14
N ILE A 321 -25.30 9.53 -6.38
CA ILE A 321 -26.46 9.68 -5.50
C ILE A 321 -27.75 9.83 -6.34
N ARG A 322 -27.70 10.63 -7.41
CA ARG A 322 -28.86 10.89 -8.29
C ARG A 322 -29.27 9.68 -9.14
N ALA A 323 -28.30 8.89 -9.63
CA ALA A 323 -28.58 7.69 -10.42
C ALA A 323 -29.49 6.68 -9.69
N ASN A 324 -29.39 6.60 -8.36
CA ASN A 324 -30.20 5.71 -7.54
C ASN A 324 -31.64 6.21 -7.29
N ASN A 325 -31.89 7.52 -7.36
CA ASN A 325 -33.22 8.09 -7.13
C ASN A 325 -34.13 8.02 -8.35
N ASN A 326 -33.58 7.74 -9.55
CA ASN A 326 -34.34 7.60 -10.79
C ASN A 326 -34.72 6.14 -11.12
N CYS A 327 -34.40 5.19 -10.24
CA CYS A 327 -34.71 3.76 -10.40
C CYS A 327 -35.81 3.24 -9.44
N ASN A 328 -36.63 4.14 -8.86
CA ASN A 328 -37.79 3.76 -8.04
C ASN A 328 -39.11 4.00 -8.77
#